data_AF-A0A821JWF7-F1
#
_entry.id   AF-A0A821JWF7-F1
#
_cell.length_a   1.000
_cell.length_b   1.000
_cell.length_c   1.000
_cell.angle_alpha   90.00
_cell.angle_beta   90.00
_cell.angle_gamma   90.00
#
_symmetry.space_group_name_H-M   'P 1'
#
loop_
_entity.id
_entity.type
_entity.pdbx_description
1 polymer ?
#
loop_
_entity_poly.entity_id
_entity_poly.type
_entity_poly.pdbx_seq_one_letter_code
_entity_poly.pdbx_strand_id
1 'polypeptide(L)'
;MYTFRKNQLKKIIKSINRYSITVDFWTESHTGVNFGGVSLHCYFKKHGLKSMVLACREYDLPNSKSPNVRAFTEGILSEFDLTINENVYIVTDNEPKMKAAFRDGAKRIGCSAHYVNKIIEHSLTSSDIGCDLMQQTFNQVKTIVTHIRQAHIQTKLSHSINLFSKTRWNSAFQMIQDFLDMYSEMNELLTNSDQKLRLISIDLDLLKEFAKYFVLFSKYYFSSYHVL
;
A
#
# COMPACT_ATOMS: atom_id res chain seq x y z
N MET A 1 14.58 -19.31 20.53
CA MET A 1 13.48 -19.69 19.61
C MET A 1 13.71 -19.25 18.17
N TYR A 2 14.12 -18.00 17.89
CA TYR A 2 14.42 -17.48 16.54
C TYR A 2 15.51 -18.26 15.80
N THR A 3 16.69 -18.46 16.40
CA THR A 3 17.82 -19.18 15.78
C THR A 3 17.46 -20.60 15.35
N PHE A 4 16.65 -21.29 16.16
CA PHE A 4 16.14 -22.62 15.83
C PHE A 4 15.25 -22.60 14.58
N ARG A 5 14.27 -21.68 14.52
CA ARG A 5 13.40 -21.53 13.34
C ARG A 5 14.19 -21.10 12.09
N LYS A 6 15.16 -20.19 12.24
CA LYS A 6 16.05 -19.78 11.15
C LYS A 6 16.83 -20.97 10.58
N ASN A 7 17.38 -21.83 11.44
CA ASN A 7 18.10 -23.03 11.01
C ASN A 7 17.18 -24.06 10.32
N GLN A 8 15.93 -24.21 10.78
CA GLN A 8 14.94 -25.04 10.08
C GLN A 8 14.61 -24.45 8.70
N LEU A 9 14.44 -23.14 8.61
CA LEU A 9 14.16 -22.46 7.35
C LEU A 9 15.31 -22.62 6.35
N LYS A 10 16.57 -22.50 6.80
CA LYS A 10 17.74 -22.79 5.95
C LYS A 10 17.71 -24.19 5.34
N LYS A 11 17.32 -25.21 6.12
CA LYS A 11 17.20 -26.58 5.60
C LYS A 11 16.13 -26.69 4.52
N ILE A 12 14.99 -26.03 4.72
CA ILE A 12 13.92 -25.95 3.73
C ILE A 12 14.42 -25.24 2.47
N ILE A 13 15.11 -24.10 2.62
CA ILE A 13 15.62 -23.30 1.51
C ILE A 13 16.57 -24.09 0.61
N LYS A 14 17.43 -24.95 1.18
CA LYS A 14 18.31 -25.83 0.40
C LYS A 14 17.58 -26.78 -0.54
N SER A 15 16.30 -27.08 -0.29
CA SER A 15 15.46 -27.93 -1.15
C SER A 15 14.72 -27.15 -2.25
N ILE A 16 14.86 -25.82 -2.30
CA ILE A 16 14.15 -24.96 -3.23
C ILE A 16 14.98 -24.77 -4.50
N ASN A 17 14.43 -25.21 -5.65
CA ASN A 17 15.08 -25.02 -6.94
C ASN A 17 14.90 -23.59 -7.51
N ARG A 18 13.76 -22.97 -7.24
CA ARG A 18 13.41 -21.64 -7.75
C ARG A 18 12.62 -20.87 -6.69
N TYR A 19 12.92 -19.59 -6.57
CA TYR A 19 12.24 -18.70 -5.65
C TYR A 19 12.14 -17.30 -6.24
N SER A 20 11.25 -16.51 -5.66
CA SER A 20 11.20 -15.06 -5.85
C SER A 20 11.23 -14.37 -4.50
N ILE A 21 11.49 -13.07 -4.52
CA ILE A 21 11.60 -12.25 -3.32
C ILE A 21 10.64 -11.07 -3.49
N THR A 22 9.95 -10.70 -2.42
CA THR A 22 9.32 -9.38 -2.31
C THR A 22 10.13 -8.54 -1.34
N VAL A 23 10.42 -7.31 -1.75
CA VAL A 23 11.08 -6.31 -0.90
C VAL A 23 10.14 -5.12 -0.76
N ASP A 24 9.84 -4.75 0.49
CA ASP A 24 8.94 -3.65 0.82
C ASP A 24 9.59 -2.74 1.85
N PHE A 25 9.43 -1.43 1.66
CA PHE A 25 9.94 -0.41 2.58
C PHE A 25 8.82 0.57 2.91
N TRP A 26 8.62 0.82 4.20
CA TRP A 26 7.59 1.76 4.65
C TRP A 26 8.06 2.55 5.86
N THR A 27 7.48 3.73 6.01
CA THR A 27 7.57 4.53 7.23
C THR A 27 6.37 4.20 8.09
N GLU A 28 6.60 3.76 9.33
CA GLU A 28 5.55 3.60 10.32
C GLU A 28 5.05 4.99 10.73
N SER A 29 3.75 5.23 10.55
CA SER A 29 3.17 6.58 10.62
C SER A 29 3.12 7.19 12.01
N HIS A 30 3.13 6.39 13.07
CA HIS A 30 3.03 6.87 14.44
C HIS A 30 4.39 7.30 15.02
N THR A 31 5.42 6.49 14.77
CA THR A 31 6.78 6.61 15.31
C THR A 31 7.72 7.31 14.33
N GLY A 32 7.40 7.33 13.04
CA GLY A 32 8.28 7.80 11.98
C GLY A 32 9.44 6.85 11.67
N VAL A 33 9.50 5.69 12.35
CA VAL A 33 10.54 4.67 12.15
C VAL A 33 10.31 3.99 10.81
N ASN A 34 11.39 3.74 10.07
CA ASN A 34 11.32 3.14 8.76
C ASN A 34 11.71 1.68 8.85
N PHE A 35 11.02 0.85 8.11
CA PHE A 35 11.23 -0.59 8.09
C PHE A 35 11.48 -1.06 6.67
N GLY A 36 12.31 -2.10 6.56
CA GLY A 36 12.48 -2.90 5.36
C GLY A 36 12.07 -4.34 5.65
N GLY A 37 11.21 -4.88 4.80
CA GLY A 37 10.77 -6.26 4.82
C GLY A 37 11.29 -7.03 3.62
N VAL A 38 11.80 -8.25 3.84
CA VAL A 38 12.18 -9.19 2.78
C VAL A 38 11.46 -10.50 3.01
N SER A 39 10.70 -10.94 2.01
CA SER A 39 10.00 -12.23 2.05
C SER A 39 10.37 -13.10 0.86
N LEU A 40 10.55 -14.39 1.12
CA LEU A 40 10.83 -15.43 0.15
C LEU A 40 9.54 -16.09 -0.30
N HIS A 41 9.40 -16.30 -1.60
CA HIS A 41 8.27 -17.01 -2.20
C HIS A 41 8.78 -18.20 -3.00
N CYS A 42 8.21 -19.37 -2.77
CA CYS A 42 8.60 -20.59 -3.48
C CYS A 42 7.43 -21.55 -3.59
N TYR A 43 7.51 -22.45 -4.57
CA TYR A 43 6.51 -23.48 -4.78
C TYR A 43 7.02 -24.85 -4.34
N PHE A 44 6.26 -25.54 -3.49
CA PHE A 44 6.50 -26.93 -3.14
C PHE A 44 5.43 -27.81 -3.77
N LYS A 45 5.84 -28.86 -4.49
CA LYS A 45 4.93 -29.76 -5.23
C LYS A 45 3.75 -30.28 -4.39
N LYS A 46 3.96 -30.56 -3.10
CA LYS A 46 2.92 -31.06 -2.18
C LYS A 46 2.20 -29.99 -1.36
N HIS A 47 2.74 -28.78 -1.28
CA HIS A 47 2.24 -27.75 -0.35
C HIS A 47 1.85 -26.44 -1.02
N GLY A 48 1.95 -26.37 -2.36
CA GLY A 48 1.64 -25.19 -3.15
C GLY A 48 2.65 -24.06 -2.96
N LEU A 49 2.20 -22.85 -3.26
CA LEU A 49 2.95 -21.61 -3.03
C LEU A 49 3.11 -21.36 -1.53
N LYS A 50 4.31 -21.00 -1.11
CA LYS A 50 4.63 -20.57 0.25
C LYS A 50 5.28 -19.20 0.21
N SER A 51 4.85 -18.34 1.12
CA SER A 51 5.46 -17.05 1.43
C SER A 51 6.05 -17.13 2.83
N MET A 52 7.31 -16.73 2.98
CA MET A 52 8.04 -16.78 4.23
C MET A 52 8.76 -15.46 4.45
N VAL A 53 8.39 -14.73 5.50
CA VAL A 53 9.10 -13.52 5.92
C VAL A 53 10.49 -13.92 6.41
N LEU A 54 11.53 -13.45 5.73
CA LEU A 54 12.92 -13.69 6.12
C LEU A 54 13.35 -12.73 7.21
N ALA A 55 13.01 -11.45 7.03
CA ALA A 55 13.24 -10.41 8.03
C ALA A 55 12.31 -9.20 7.82
N CYS A 56 12.04 -8.52 8.93
CA CYS A 56 11.53 -7.15 8.97
C CYS A 56 12.45 -6.41 9.96
N ARG A 57 13.10 -5.34 9.50
CA ARG A 57 14.10 -4.61 10.30
C ARG A 57 13.93 -3.12 10.13
N GLU A 58 14.31 -2.38 11.15
CA GLU A 58 14.48 -0.95 11.04
C GLU A 58 15.53 -0.62 9.98
N TYR A 59 15.31 0.47 9.28
CA TYR A 59 16.12 0.97 8.19
C TYR A 59 16.27 2.49 8.33
N ASP A 60 17.47 3.01 8.11
CA ASP A 60 17.71 4.44 8.33
C ASP A 60 17.55 5.25 7.03
N LEU A 61 16.71 6.29 7.06
CA LEU A 61 16.34 7.12 5.90
C LEU A 61 17.48 7.94 5.26
N PRO A 62 18.50 8.46 5.98
CA PRO A 62 19.64 9.13 5.37
C PRO A 62 20.39 8.22 4.37
N ASN A 63 20.17 6.91 4.49
CA ASN A 63 20.68 5.88 3.62
C ASN A 63 19.68 5.38 2.57
N SER A 64 18.53 6.01 2.32
CA SER A 64 17.48 5.56 1.36
C SER A 64 17.85 5.59 -0.14
N LYS A 65 19.14 5.49 -0.46
CA LYS A 65 19.68 5.40 -1.82
C LYS A 65 19.62 3.96 -2.33
N SER A 66 19.55 3.81 -3.65
CA SER A 66 19.46 2.50 -4.29
C SER A 66 20.53 1.47 -3.87
N PRO A 67 21.82 1.84 -3.65
CA PRO A 67 22.82 0.85 -3.24
C PRO A 67 22.54 0.27 -1.86
N ASN A 68 22.02 1.10 -0.95
CA ASN A 68 21.74 0.68 0.42
C ASN A 68 20.49 -0.19 0.51
N VAL A 69 19.48 0.07 -0.32
CA VAL A 69 18.32 -0.83 -0.49
C VAL A 69 18.78 -2.22 -0.94
N ARG A 70 19.69 -2.26 -1.92
CA ARG A 70 20.26 -3.51 -2.41
C ARG A 70 21.08 -4.21 -1.32
N ALA A 71 22.00 -3.49 -0.66
CA ALA A 71 22.83 -4.03 0.41
C ALA A 71 22.01 -4.55 1.60
N PHE A 72 20.95 -3.85 2.00
CA PHE A 72 20.01 -4.31 3.02
C PHE A 72 19.39 -5.66 2.64
N THR A 73 18.94 -5.77 1.38
CA THR A 73 18.30 -6.99 0.86
C THR A 73 19.32 -8.14 0.78
N GLU A 74 20.50 -7.90 0.20
CA GLU A 74 21.57 -8.90 0.07
C GLU A 74 22.07 -9.37 1.44
N GLY A 75 22.18 -8.46 2.42
CA GLY A 75 22.51 -8.79 3.80
C GLY A 75 21.53 -9.80 4.39
N ILE A 76 20.23 -9.55 4.26
CA ILE A 76 19.19 -10.48 4.72
C ILE A 76 19.25 -11.80 3.95
N LEU A 77 19.45 -11.80 2.63
CA LEU A 77 19.52 -13.04 1.86
C LEU A 77 20.74 -13.90 2.22
N SER A 78 21.89 -13.27 2.41
CA SER A 78 23.14 -13.96 2.77
C SER A 78 23.01 -14.73 4.09
N GLU A 79 22.20 -14.21 5.03
CA GLU A 79 21.90 -14.90 6.28
C GLU A 79 21.18 -16.24 6.11
N PHE A 80 20.56 -16.48 4.95
CA PHE A 80 19.86 -17.71 4.56
C PHE A 80 20.57 -18.46 3.44
N ASP A 81 21.82 -18.12 3.14
CA ASP A 81 22.62 -18.70 2.05
C ASP A 81 21.96 -18.49 0.67
N LEU A 82 21.27 -17.35 0.51
CA LEU A 82 20.62 -16.90 -0.73
C LEU A 82 21.37 -15.71 -1.33
N THR A 83 21.29 -15.56 -2.65
CA THR A 83 21.92 -14.46 -3.39
C THR A 83 21.02 -13.93 -4.49
N ILE A 84 21.17 -12.66 -4.81
CA ILE A 84 20.53 -12.06 -5.98
C ILE A 84 21.31 -12.46 -7.24
N ASN A 85 20.62 -13.01 -8.24
CA ASN A 85 21.17 -13.37 -9.55
C ASN A 85 20.07 -13.34 -10.63
N GLU A 86 20.43 -13.55 -11.90
CA GLU A 86 19.50 -13.46 -13.04
C GLU A 86 18.36 -14.49 -13.04
N ASN A 87 18.42 -15.51 -12.19
CA ASN A 87 17.37 -16.52 -12.05
C ASN A 87 16.36 -16.17 -10.95
N VAL A 88 16.61 -15.12 -10.17
CA VAL A 88 15.73 -14.68 -9.08
C VAL A 88 14.84 -13.53 -9.56
N TYR A 89 13.54 -13.67 -9.33
CA TYR A 89 12.59 -12.58 -9.50
C TYR A 89 12.47 -11.76 -8.22
N ILE A 90 12.57 -10.44 -8.33
CA ILE A 90 12.42 -9.52 -7.21
C ILE A 90 11.23 -8.61 -7.49
N VAL A 91 10.22 -8.66 -6.63
CA VAL A 91 9.04 -7.81 -6.68
C VAL A 91 9.20 -6.67 -5.70
N THR A 92 9.12 -5.44 -6.18
CA THR A 92 9.20 -4.22 -5.35
C THR A 92 8.16 -3.21 -5.82
N ASP A 93 7.95 -2.13 -5.05
CA ASP A 93 7.23 -0.96 -5.58
C ASP A 93 7.92 -0.36 -6.83
N ASN A 94 7.27 0.62 -7.45
CA ASN A 94 7.77 1.28 -8.65
C ASN A 94 8.44 2.63 -8.39
N GLU A 95 8.91 2.88 -7.18
CA GLU A 95 9.72 4.05 -6.87
C GLU A 95 11.06 4.00 -7.63
N PRO A 96 11.59 5.17 -8.05
CA PRO A 96 12.87 5.24 -8.75
C PRO A 96 14.02 4.55 -8.00
N LYS A 97 14.05 4.67 -6.67
CA LYS A 97 15.07 4.05 -5.82
C LYS A 97 15.07 2.53 -5.92
N MET A 98 13.89 1.90 -5.91
CA MET A 98 13.74 0.44 -5.99
C MET A 98 14.10 -0.07 -7.39
N LYS A 99 13.68 0.66 -8.43
CA LYS A 99 14.08 0.37 -9.82
C LYS A 99 15.59 0.43 -10.01
N ALA A 100 16.25 1.43 -9.42
CA ALA A 100 17.70 1.57 -9.49
C ALA A 100 18.44 0.51 -8.66
N ALA A 101 17.90 0.11 -7.50
CA ALA A 101 18.52 -0.89 -6.63
C ALA A 101 18.62 -2.27 -7.28
N PHE A 102 17.61 -2.65 -8.06
CA PHE A 102 17.50 -3.97 -8.68
C PHE A 102 17.47 -3.90 -10.21
N ARG A 103 18.17 -2.90 -10.77
CA ARG A 103 18.31 -2.75 -12.23
C ARG A 103 19.12 -3.89 -12.84
N ASP A 104 20.22 -4.22 -12.18
CA ASP A 104 21.25 -5.14 -12.69
C ASP A 104 21.37 -6.38 -11.81
N GLY A 105 21.60 -7.54 -12.43
CA GLY A 105 21.82 -8.81 -11.72
C GLY A 105 20.57 -9.46 -11.12
N ALA A 106 19.37 -8.97 -11.45
CA ALA A 106 18.09 -9.53 -10.99
C ALA A 106 17.00 -9.33 -12.04
N LYS A 107 15.94 -10.16 -11.99
CA LYS A 107 14.71 -9.93 -12.77
C LYS A 107 13.69 -9.17 -11.91
N ARG A 108 13.65 -7.84 -12.04
CA ARG A 108 12.72 -7.02 -11.26
C ARG A 108 11.31 -6.99 -11.88
N ILE A 109 10.30 -7.17 -11.05
CA ILE A 109 8.89 -6.97 -11.37
C ILE A 109 8.33 -5.83 -10.51
N GLY A 110 7.59 -4.92 -11.13
CA GLY A 110 6.89 -3.86 -10.40
C GLY A 110 5.65 -4.37 -9.68
N CYS A 111 5.42 -3.91 -8.46
CA CYS A 111 4.24 -4.26 -7.67
C CYS A 111 2.95 -3.81 -8.39
N SER A 112 2.07 -4.78 -8.68
CA SER A 112 0.77 -4.54 -9.30
C SER A 112 -0.12 -3.63 -8.48
N ALA A 113 -0.12 -3.76 -7.15
CA ALA A 113 -0.91 -2.88 -6.27
C ALA A 113 -0.49 -1.41 -6.42
N HIS A 114 0.81 -1.16 -6.59
CA HIS A 114 1.31 0.19 -6.82
C HIS A 114 0.96 0.72 -8.22
N TYR A 115 0.89 -0.14 -9.25
CA TYR A 115 0.41 0.26 -10.58
C TYR A 115 -1.07 0.67 -10.54
N VAL A 116 -1.92 -0.15 -9.93
CA VAL A 116 -3.36 0.16 -9.79
C VAL A 116 -3.56 1.44 -8.99
N ASN A 117 -2.85 1.59 -7.87
CA ASN A 117 -2.90 2.82 -7.09
C ASN A 117 -2.54 4.07 -7.92
N LYS A 118 -1.49 4.00 -8.74
CA LYS A 118 -1.09 5.12 -9.60
C LYS A 118 -2.13 5.44 -10.67
N ILE A 119 -2.77 4.42 -11.25
CA ILE A 119 -3.86 4.62 -12.23
C ILE A 119 -5.03 5.34 -11.54
N ILE A 120 -5.41 4.90 -10.34
CA ILE A 120 -6.48 5.52 -9.55
C ILE A 120 -6.10 6.96 -9.17
N GLU A 121 -4.91 7.19 -8.63
CA GLU A 121 -4.41 8.54 -8.30
C GLU A 121 -4.45 9.46 -9.52
N HIS A 122 -3.94 8.98 -10.66
CA HIS A 122 -3.89 9.76 -11.89
C HIS A 122 -5.30 10.09 -12.40
N SER A 123 -6.22 9.12 -12.34
CA SER A 123 -7.63 9.33 -12.71
C SER A 123 -8.32 10.38 -11.85
N LEU A 124 -8.00 10.41 -10.54
CA LEU A 124 -8.63 11.32 -9.56
C LEU A 124 -8.00 12.71 -9.49
N THR A 125 -6.76 12.88 -9.97
CA THR A 125 -5.99 14.10 -9.70
C THR A 125 -5.37 14.77 -10.92
N SER A 126 -5.34 14.10 -12.09
CA SER A 126 -4.74 14.64 -13.31
C SER A 126 -5.74 15.37 -14.18
N SER A 127 -5.41 16.59 -14.60
CA SER A 127 -6.20 17.35 -15.59
C SER A 127 -6.29 16.65 -16.95
N ASP A 128 -5.35 15.75 -17.26
CA ASP A 128 -5.21 15.16 -18.60
C ASP A 128 -6.26 14.07 -18.89
N ILE A 129 -7.01 13.64 -17.88
CA ILE A 129 -8.00 12.56 -18.00
C ILE A 129 -9.36 13.06 -18.51
N GLY A 130 -9.65 14.36 -18.35
CA GLY A 130 -10.92 14.95 -18.79
C GLY A 130 -12.15 14.42 -18.05
N CYS A 131 -11.99 13.93 -16.81
CA CYS A 131 -13.09 13.47 -15.94
C CYS A 131 -13.42 14.52 -14.87
N ASP A 132 -13.67 15.76 -15.28
CA ASP A 132 -13.80 16.92 -14.38
C ASP A 132 -14.84 16.71 -13.27
N LEU A 133 -16.02 16.18 -13.62
CA LEU A 133 -17.09 15.93 -12.66
C LEU A 133 -16.64 15.00 -11.54
N MET A 134 -15.99 13.87 -11.88
CA MET A 134 -15.50 12.90 -10.91
C MET A 134 -14.41 13.48 -10.03
N GLN A 135 -13.46 14.19 -10.64
CA GLN A 135 -12.34 14.80 -9.93
C GLN A 135 -12.81 15.91 -8.98
N GLN A 136 -13.80 16.71 -9.40
CA GLN A 136 -14.42 17.73 -8.58
C GLN A 136 -15.13 17.11 -7.37
N THR A 137 -15.99 16.11 -7.59
CA THR A 137 -16.68 15.40 -6.51
C THR A 137 -15.70 14.76 -5.52
N PHE A 138 -14.66 14.08 -6.03
CA PHE A 138 -13.63 13.48 -5.18
C PHE A 138 -12.86 14.53 -4.38
N ASN A 139 -12.52 15.67 -5.00
CA ASN A 139 -11.83 16.76 -4.30
C ASN A 139 -12.71 17.40 -3.23
N GLN A 140 -14.01 17.58 -3.47
CA GLN A 140 -14.95 18.06 -2.44
C GLN A 140 -14.97 17.14 -1.22
N VAL A 141 -15.11 15.82 -1.43
CA VAL A 141 -15.04 14.81 -0.37
C VAL A 141 -13.73 14.91 0.39
N LYS A 142 -12.59 14.92 -0.33
CA LYS A 142 -11.26 15.03 0.26
C LYS A 142 -11.10 16.29 1.11
N THR A 143 -11.61 17.44 0.65
CA THR A 143 -11.58 18.71 1.39
C THR A 143 -12.35 18.60 2.70
N ILE A 144 -13.55 18.04 2.69
CA ILE A 144 -14.37 17.89 3.90
C ILE A 144 -13.71 16.93 4.89
N VAL A 145 -13.25 15.76 4.44
CA VAL A 145 -12.58 14.79 5.31
C VAL A 145 -11.30 15.39 5.92
N THR A 146 -10.55 16.17 5.13
CA THR A 146 -9.37 16.88 5.62
C THR A 146 -9.75 17.89 6.71
N HIS A 147 -10.81 18.67 6.48
CA HIS A 147 -11.32 19.63 7.46
C HIS A 147 -11.77 18.94 8.76
N ILE A 148 -12.53 17.85 8.68
CA ILE A 148 -12.97 17.06 9.84
C ILE A 148 -11.79 16.61 10.69
N ARG A 149 -10.69 16.18 10.06
CA ARG A 149 -9.49 15.77 10.76
C ARG A 149 -8.77 16.95 11.40
N GLN A 150 -8.59 18.05 10.67
CA GLN A 150 -7.91 19.26 11.15
C GLN A 150 -8.67 19.98 12.27
N ALA A 151 -10.00 19.97 12.21
CA ALA A 151 -10.87 20.57 13.23
C ALA A 151 -11.14 19.64 14.42
N HIS A 152 -10.49 18.47 14.48
CA HIS A 152 -10.70 17.44 15.50
C HIS A 152 -12.16 16.97 15.64
N ILE A 153 -12.97 17.11 14.58
CA ILE A 153 -14.37 16.65 14.54
C ILE A 153 -14.43 15.12 14.48
N GLN A 154 -13.38 14.49 13.95
CA GLN A 154 -13.22 13.03 13.86
C GLN A 154 -13.55 12.27 15.14
N THR A 155 -13.30 12.86 16.32
CA THR A 155 -13.54 12.23 17.64
C THR A 155 -15.02 12.14 18.01
N LYS A 156 -15.88 12.91 17.34
CA LYS A 156 -17.33 12.94 17.54
C LYS A 156 -18.08 12.01 16.60
N LEU A 157 -17.37 11.40 15.65
CA LEU A 157 -17.95 10.49 14.69
C LEU A 157 -17.89 9.04 15.18
N SER A 158 -18.77 8.19 14.68
CA SER A 158 -18.89 6.78 15.05
C SER A 158 -17.63 5.94 14.76
N HIS A 159 -16.86 6.27 13.72
CA HIS A 159 -15.59 5.64 13.41
C HIS A 159 -14.59 6.58 12.72
N SER A 160 -13.34 6.13 12.59
CA SER A 160 -12.27 6.91 11.96
C SER A 160 -12.40 6.96 10.44
N ILE A 161 -12.44 8.15 9.85
CA ILE A 161 -12.41 8.33 8.39
C ILE A 161 -10.97 8.18 7.89
N ASN A 162 -10.79 7.33 6.89
CA ASN A 162 -9.54 7.18 6.19
C ASN A 162 -9.24 8.43 5.34
N LEU A 163 -8.02 8.96 5.46
CA LEU A 163 -7.55 9.98 4.54
C LEU A 163 -7.05 9.34 3.24
N PHE A 164 -7.30 10.01 2.14
CA PHE A 164 -6.66 9.68 0.87
C PHE A 164 -5.13 9.79 0.99
N SER A 165 -4.44 8.73 0.58
CA SER A 165 -2.99 8.64 0.53
C SER A 165 -2.54 8.17 -0.85
N LYS A 166 -1.65 8.95 -1.46
CA LYS A 166 -1.02 8.61 -2.74
C LYS A 166 -0.18 7.32 -2.69
N THR A 167 0.18 6.84 -1.51
CA THR A 167 1.01 5.65 -1.34
C THR A 167 0.23 4.40 -0.93
N ARG A 168 -1.03 4.54 -0.51
CA ARG A 168 -1.89 3.42 -0.09
C ARG A 168 -2.99 3.17 -1.12
N TRP A 169 -2.92 2.00 -1.75
CA TRP A 169 -3.69 1.64 -2.94
C TRP A 169 -5.22 1.66 -2.79
N ASN A 170 -5.72 1.50 -1.57
CA ASN A 170 -7.14 1.45 -1.25
C ASN A 170 -7.68 2.71 -0.56
N SER A 171 -6.83 3.71 -0.31
CA SER A 171 -7.22 4.86 0.52
C SER A 171 -8.29 5.74 -0.11
N ALA A 172 -8.34 5.83 -1.45
CA ALA A 172 -9.42 6.54 -2.15
C ALA A 172 -10.77 5.86 -1.91
N PHE A 173 -10.82 4.54 -2.07
CA PHE A 173 -12.03 3.74 -1.85
C PHE A 173 -12.49 3.81 -0.40
N GLN A 174 -11.57 3.60 0.55
CA GLN A 174 -11.88 3.65 1.98
C GLN A 174 -12.42 5.03 2.40
N MET A 175 -11.78 6.12 1.95
CA MET A 175 -12.25 7.48 2.23
C MET A 175 -13.66 7.71 1.70
N ILE A 176 -13.97 7.26 0.49
CA ILE A 176 -15.31 7.39 -0.11
C ILE A 176 -16.34 6.57 0.69
N GLN A 177 -16.00 5.33 1.07
CA GLN A 177 -16.88 4.46 1.82
C GLN A 177 -17.19 5.04 3.20
N ASP A 178 -16.16 5.39 3.98
CA ASP A 178 -16.32 6.01 5.29
C ASP A 178 -17.11 7.32 5.19
N PHE A 179 -16.86 8.14 4.16
CA PHE A 179 -17.61 9.38 3.92
C PHE A 179 -19.10 9.11 3.68
N LEU A 180 -19.45 8.11 2.86
CA LEU A 180 -20.84 7.75 2.59
C LEU A 180 -21.53 7.21 3.85
N ASP A 181 -20.83 6.36 4.61
CA ASP A 181 -21.37 5.74 5.83
C ASP A 181 -21.65 6.77 6.92
N MET A 182 -20.90 7.87 6.96
CA MET A 182 -20.94 8.88 8.01
C MET A 182 -21.58 10.19 7.58
N TYR A 183 -22.20 10.23 6.39
CA TYR A 183 -22.71 11.47 5.81
C TYR A 183 -23.71 12.20 6.73
N SER A 184 -24.63 11.47 7.36
CA SER A 184 -25.61 12.04 8.29
C SER A 184 -24.95 12.68 9.50
N GLU A 185 -23.99 11.99 10.12
CA GLU A 185 -23.25 12.50 11.28
C GLU A 185 -22.46 13.76 10.90
N MET A 186 -21.79 13.76 9.75
CA MET A 186 -21.06 14.93 9.25
C MET A 186 -22.00 16.12 9.00
N ASN A 187 -23.21 15.88 8.47
CA ASN A 187 -24.19 16.93 8.20
C ASN A 187 -24.73 17.59 9.48
N GLU A 188 -24.82 16.83 10.57
CA GLU A 188 -25.19 17.35 11.89
C GLU A 188 -24.05 18.12 12.56
N LEU A 189 -22.81 17.61 12.45
CA LEU A 189 -21.65 18.16 13.14
C LEU A 189 -21.04 19.40 12.45
N LEU A 190 -21.17 19.52 11.13
CA LEU A 190 -20.68 20.69 10.39
C LEU A 190 -21.67 21.86 10.54
N THR A 191 -21.38 22.75 11.49
CA THR A 191 -22.21 23.94 11.80
C THR A 191 -21.78 25.20 11.04
N ASN A 192 -20.56 25.23 10.50
CA ASN A 192 -20.08 26.32 9.65
C ASN A 192 -20.85 26.32 8.32
N SER A 193 -21.41 27.48 7.94
CA SER A 193 -22.22 27.65 6.73
C SER A 193 -21.52 27.16 5.47
N ASP A 194 -20.24 27.47 5.30
CA ASP A 194 -19.49 27.17 4.07
C ASP A 194 -19.17 25.68 3.97
N GLN A 195 -18.80 25.03 5.08
CA GLN A 195 -18.52 23.58 5.08
C GLN A 195 -19.79 22.77 4.91
N LYS A 196 -20.90 23.24 5.50
CA LYS A 196 -22.20 22.61 5.34
C LYS A 196 -22.72 22.74 3.90
N LEU A 197 -22.57 23.91 3.29
CA LEU A 197 -22.90 24.12 1.88
C LEU A 197 -22.05 23.22 0.97
N ARG A 198 -20.74 23.10 1.24
CA ARG A 198 -19.86 22.17 0.51
C ARG A 198 -20.31 20.72 0.65
N LEU A 199 -20.69 20.28 1.85
CA LEU A 199 -21.18 18.92 2.09
C LEU A 199 -22.44 18.64 1.25
N ILE A 200 -23.43 19.52 1.33
CA ILE A 200 -24.72 19.36 0.64
C ILE A 200 -24.57 19.43 -0.89
N SER A 201 -23.55 20.15 -1.38
CA SER A 201 -23.27 20.25 -2.82
C SER A 201 -22.65 18.99 -3.44
N ILE A 202 -22.26 18.00 -2.63
CA ILE A 202 -21.68 16.75 -3.13
C ILE A 202 -22.79 15.87 -3.69
N ASP A 203 -22.64 15.47 -4.96
CA ASP A 203 -23.50 14.47 -5.58
C ASP A 203 -23.23 13.09 -4.98
N LEU A 204 -24.07 12.69 -4.03
CA LEU A 204 -23.95 11.41 -3.33
C LEU A 204 -24.26 10.21 -4.23
N ASP A 205 -25.11 10.37 -5.24
CA ASP A 205 -25.46 9.26 -6.13
C ASP A 205 -24.31 8.97 -7.09
N LEU A 206 -23.68 10.03 -7.62
CA LEU A 206 -22.43 9.91 -8.35
C LEU A 206 -21.32 9.29 -7.49
N LEU A 207 -21.20 9.72 -6.24
CA LEU A 207 -20.20 9.17 -5.31
C LEU A 207 -20.43 7.68 -5.02
N LYS A 208 -21.69 7.25 -4.87
CA LYS A 208 -22.05 5.82 -4.75
C LYS A 208 -21.71 5.03 -6.02
N GLU A 209 -21.95 5.60 -7.20
CA GLU A 209 -21.52 4.96 -8.46
C GLU A 209 -19.99 4.79 -8.50
N PHE A 210 -19.22 5.80 -8.10
CA PHE A 210 -17.76 5.67 -8.00
C PHE A 210 -17.33 4.60 -6.99
N ALA A 211 -17.99 4.52 -5.83
CA ALA A 211 -17.72 3.48 -4.84
C ALA A 211 -17.93 2.07 -5.42
N LYS A 212 -18.97 1.87 -6.25
CA LYS A 212 -19.20 0.59 -6.95
C LYS A 212 -18.07 0.25 -7.92
N TYR A 213 -17.52 1.21 -8.66
CA TYR A 213 -16.35 0.96 -9.51
C TYR A 213 -15.11 0.60 -8.68
N PHE A 214 -14.87 1.32 -7.59
CA PHE A 214 -13.71 1.07 -6.73
C PHE A 214 -13.79 -0.26 -5.96
N VAL A 215 -15.00 -0.76 -5.66
CA VAL A 215 -15.18 -2.06 -5.00
C VAL A 215 -14.59 -3.22 -5.81
N LEU A 216 -14.53 -3.10 -7.14
CA LEU A 216 -13.92 -4.11 -7.99
C LEU A 216 -12.43 -4.22 -7.70
N PHE A 217 -11.72 -3.10 -7.64
CA PHE A 217 -10.31 -3.08 -7.27
C PHE A 217 -10.09 -3.55 -5.83
N SER A 218 -11.01 -3.24 -4.92
CA SER A 218 -10.98 -3.79 -3.56
C SER A 218 -11.04 -5.34 -3.59
N LYS A 219 -12.07 -5.93 -4.20
CA LYS A 219 -12.29 -7.40 -4.22
C LYS A 219 -11.10 -8.21 -4.73
N TYR A 220 -10.41 -7.74 -5.78
CA TYR A 220 -9.27 -8.46 -6.36
C TYR A 220 -8.00 -8.45 -5.50
N TYR A 221 -7.85 -7.45 -4.62
CA TYR A 221 -6.67 -7.31 -3.77
C TYR A 221 -6.92 -7.76 -2.32
N PHE A 222 -8.18 -7.81 -1.86
CA PHE A 222 -8.54 -8.29 -0.53
C PHE A 222 -8.74 -9.81 -0.42
N SER A 223 -9.02 -10.53 -1.52
CA SER A 223 -9.21 -11.99 -1.49
C SER A 223 -7.95 -12.80 -1.10
N SER A 224 -6.80 -12.14 -0.96
CA SER A 224 -5.53 -12.78 -0.62
C SER A 224 -5.08 -12.56 0.84
N TYR A 225 -5.82 -11.77 1.64
CA TYR A 225 -5.42 -11.41 3.01
C TYR A 225 -6.01 -12.31 4.11
N HIS A 226 -6.73 -13.38 3.77
CA HIS A 226 -7.18 -14.39 4.75
C HIS A 226 -6.09 -15.40 5.17
N VAL A 227 -4.81 -15.10 4.91
CA VAL A 227 -3.68 -15.92 5.38
C VAL A 227 -2.57 -15.00 5.89
N LEU A 228 -2.78 -14.41 7.06
CA LEU A 228 -1.73 -14.05 8.00
C LEU A 228 -2.09 -14.63 9.37
#